data_AF-A0A2M7D7V8-F1
#
_entry.id   AF-A0A2M7D7V8-F1
#
_cell.length_a   1.000
_cell.length_b   1.000
_cell.length_c   1.000
_cell.angle_alpha   90.00
_cell.angle_beta   90.00
_cell.angle_gamma   90.00
#
_symmetry.space_group_name_H-M   'P 1'
#
loop_
_entity.id
_entity.type
_entity.pdbx_description
1 polymer ?
#
loop_
_entity_poly.entity_id
_entity_poly.type
_entity_poly.pdbx_seq_one_letter_code
_entity_poly.pdbx_strand_id
1 'polypeptide(L)'
;MQNKILITLTAVSLIFGAGIVLAQEGTSTATSTTDENITAEDLGVGTPNILPDSPFYFLKNLGRQIQNLFTLNPVAKAKLKEKFASEKLIELKKLVEAKKNQKIIEKGIENYQKGIEEVKAAVDKIKEKAEENTQVGSFLDKLVQQQTLHQQILQKLETQVSTTTFEKIQEAREQHLERFGEIM
;
A
#
# COMPACT_ATOMS: atom_id res chain seq x y z
N MET A 1 50.17 -3.20 52.51
CA MET A 1 50.31 -1.99 51.68
C MET A 1 49.06 -1.94 50.79
N GLN A 2 47.88 -1.52 51.28
CA GLN A 2 47.42 -0.15 51.46
C GLN A 2 47.82 0.80 50.32
N ASN A 3 46.85 1.15 49.47
CA ASN A 3 46.62 2.46 48.86
C ASN A 3 45.15 2.51 48.40
N LYS A 4 44.25 3.01 49.26
CA LYS A 4 43.77 4.40 49.37
C LYS A 4 42.58 4.69 48.43
N ILE A 5 41.41 4.65 49.05
CA ILE A 5 40.11 5.20 48.65
C ILE A 5 40.24 6.71 48.42
N LEU A 6 39.58 7.25 47.39
CA LEU A 6 39.07 8.62 47.43
C LEU A 6 37.64 8.66 46.90
N ILE A 7 36.71 8.78 47.85
CA ILE A 7 35.32 9.17 47.67
C ILE A 7 35.31 10.69 47.59
N THR A 8 34.71 11.26 46.55
CA THR A 8 34.26 12.66 46.56
C THR A 8 32.75 12.72 46.45
N LEU A 9 32.21 13.31 47.50
CA LEU A 9 30.83 13.53 47.91
C LEU A 9 30.28 14.80 47.24
N THR A 10 28.96 14.85 47.05
CA THR A 10 28.08 16.06 46.90
C THR A 10 28.21 16.88 45.59
N ALA A 11 27.14 17.42 44.99
CA ALA A 11 25.85 17.80 45.55
C ALA A 11 24.67 17.60 44.57
N VAL A 12 23.54 17.27 45.20
CA VAL A 12 22.17 17.32 44.70
C VAL A 12 21.83 18.70 44.18
N SER A 13 21.14 18.78 43.03
CA SER A 13 20.13 19.82 42.82
C SER A 13 18.92 19.21 42.14
N LEU A 14 17.88 18.98 42.94
CA LEU A 14 16.51 18.83 42.48
C LEU A 14 16.11 20.10 41.72
N ILE A 15 15.63 19.96 40.49
CA ILE A 15 14.69 20.92 39.93
C ILE A 15 13.37 20.18 39.74
N PHE A 16 12.51 20.43 40.72
CA PHE A 16 11.08 20.22 40.68
C PHE A 16 10.51 21.26 39.71
N GLY A 17 9.85 20.82 38.64
CA GLY A 17 9.17 21.67 37.68
C GLY A 17 7.88 20.98 37.24
N ALA A 18 6.77 21.50 37.74
CA ALA A 18 5.45 20.90 37.65
C ALA A 18 4.91 20.85 36.20
N GLY A 19 4.30 19.71 35.89
CA GLY A 19 3.01 19.58 35.19
C GLY A 19 2.86 20.22 33.81
N ILE A 20 2.84 19.38 32.78
CA ILE A 20 1.64 19.24 31.94
C ILE A 20 1.43 17.75 31.66
N VAL A 21 0.45 17.13 32.34
CA VAL A 21 -0.17 15.90 31.89
C VAL A 21 -1.18 16.33 30.81
N LEU A 22 -0.85 16.11 29.54
CA LEU A 22 -1.86 16.14 28.49
C LEU A 22 -2.43 14.75 28.37
N ALA A 23 -3.66 14.60 28.88
CA ALA A 23 -4.54 13.50 28.52
C ALA A 23 -4.75 13.56 27.01
N GLN A 24 -4.30 12.54 26.28
CA GLN A 24 -4.69 12.36 24.89
C GLN A 24 -6.05 11.67 24.89
N GLU A 25 -7.11 12.46 25.03
CA GLU A 25 -8.47 12.04 24.69
C GLU A 25 -8.54 11.76 23.19
N GLY A 26 -9.20 10.66 22.86
CA GLY A 26 -9.43 10.21 21.50
C GLY A 26 -10.05 11.32 20.67
N THR A 27 -9.25 11.85 19.75
CA THR A 27 -9.77 12.62 18.63
C THR A 27 -9.54 11.76 17.41
N SER A 28 -10.63 11.22 16.86
CA SER A 28 -10.67 10.75 15.49
C SER A 28 -10.16 11.88 14.59
N THR A 29 -8.88 11.84 14.25
CA THR A 29 -8.34 12.70 13.22
C THR A 29 -8.82 12.15 11.90
N ALA A 30 -9.95 12.69 11.43
CA ALA A 30 -10.19 12.81 10.01
C ALA A 30 -9.04 13.63 9.42
N THR A 31 -7.99 12.95 8.96
CA THR A 31 -6.84 13.60 8.35
C THR A 31 -7.21 14.01 6.94
N SER A 32 -7.53 15.29 6.79
CA SER A 32 -7.52 15.99 5.51
C SER A 32 -6.12 15.94 4.89
N THR A 33 -6.05 15.38 3.69
CA THR A 33 -5.16 15.73 2.57
C THR A 33 -3.96 16.63 2.92
N THR A 34 -2.84 16.03 3.30
CA THR A 34 -1.50 16.60 3.14
C THR A 34 -0.74 15.71 2.16
N ASP A 35 0.02 16.33 1.27
CA ASP A 35 0.74 15.78 0.11
C ASP A 35 1.84 14.77 0.50
N GLU A 36 1.45 13.68 1.16
CA GLU A 36 2.34 12.61 1.56
C GLU A 36 2.69 11.75 0.34
N ASN A 37 3.98 11.52 0.11
CA ASN A 37 4.45 10.68 -0.98
C ASN A 37 4.19 9.21 -0.63
N ILE A 38 2.98 8.70 -0.92
CA ILE A 38 2.56 7.32 -0.63
C ILE A 38 3.57 6.33 -1.21
N THR A 39 4.20 5.55 -0.35
CA THR A 39 5.27 4.59 -0.64
C THR A 39 4.74 3.17 -0.82
N ALA A 40 5.64 2.22 -1.13
CA ALA A 40 5.26 0.80 -1.22
C ALA A 40 4.88 0.25 0.16
N GLU A 41 5.55 0.75 1.19
CA GLU A 41 5.41 0.34 2.57
C GLU A 41 4.03 0.72 3.14
N ASP A 42 3.48 1.86 2.71
CA ASP A 42 2.09 2.27 3.03
C ASP A 42 1.06 1.29 2.46
N LEU A 43 1.37 0.67 1.32
CA LEU A 43 0.56 -0.40 0.73
C LEU A 43 0.82 -1.79 1.34
N GLY A 44 1.69 -1.88 2.36
CA GLY A 44 2.11 -3.15 2.95
C GLY A 44 2.88 -4.06 1.99
N VAL A 45 3.47 -3.51 0.93
CA VAL A 45 4.26 -4.27 -0.05
C VAL A 45 5.71 -3.81 -0.07
N GLY A 46 6.59 -4.69 -0.54
CA GLY A 46 7.99 -4.33 -0.75
C GLY A 46 8.15 -3.51 -2.03
N THR A 47 9.07 -2.56 -1.99
CA THR A 47 9.48 -1.79 -3.16
C THR A 47 9.90 -2.73 -4.32
N PRO A 48 9.25 -2.66 -5.51
CA PRO A 48 9.55 -3.55 -6.64
C PRO A 48 10.95 -3.29 -7.24
N ASN A 49 11.75 -4.35 -7.36
CA ASN A 49 13.10 -4.28 -7.96
C ASN A 49 13.11 -4.62 -9.47
N ILE A 50 12.10 -5.35 -9.95
CA ILE A 50 11.94 -5.71 -11.37
C ILE A 50 10.65 -5.07 -11.87
N LEU A 51 10.80 -4.23 -12.89
CA LEU A 51 9.73 -3.50 -13.55
C LEU A 51 9.31 -4.16 -14.88
N PRO A 52 8.12 -3.84 -15.42
CA PRO A 52 7.60 -4.40 -16.68
C PRO A 52 8.44 -4.19 -17.94
N ASP A 53 9.42 -3.27 -17.90
CA ASP A 53 10.37 -2.98 -18.98
C ASP A 53 11.66 -3.84 -18.90
N SER A 54 11.85 -4.58 -17.81
CA SER A 54 12.99 -5.48 -17.63
C SER A 54 12.82 -6.79 -18.42
N PRO A 55 13.88 -7.33 -19.06
CA PRO A 55 13.82 -8.63 -19.74
C PRO A 55 13.55 -9.79 -18.78
N PHE A 56 13.78 -9.62 -17.47
CA PHE A 56 13.53 -10.65 -16.45
C PHE A 56 12.14 -10.56 -15.81
N TYR A 57 11.26 -9.65 -16.26
CA TYR A 57 9.92 -9.50 -15.70
C TYR A 57 9.07 -10.77 -15.82
N PHE A 58 9.35 -11.63 -16.82
CA PHE A 58 8.67 -12.92 -16.95
C PHE A 58 8.90 -13.84 -15.75
N LEU A 59 10.09 -13.81 -15.11
CA LEU A 59 10.39 -14.60 -13.91
C LEU A 59 9.54 -14.14 -12.74
N LYS A 60 9.32 -12.83 -12.61
CA LYS A 60 8.42 -12.26 -11.60
C LYS A 60 7.00 -12.77 -11.79
N ASN A 61 6.49 -12.76 -13.03
CA ASN A 61 5.15 -13.27 -13.33
C ASN A 61 5.02 -14.77 -13.09
N LEU A 62 6.05 -15.57 -13.43
CA LEU A 62 6.08 -16.99 -13.11
C LEU A 62 6.01 -17.22 -11.60
N GLY A 63 6.80 -16.48 -10.81
CA GLY A 63 6.73 -16.53 -9.35
C GLY A 63 5.34 -16.19 -8.80
N ARG A 64 4.70 -15.14 -9.33
CA ARG A 64 3.31 -14.76 -8.97
C ARG A 64 2.30 -15.87 -9.30
N GLN A 65 2.44 -16.52 -10.45
CA GLN A 65 1.59 -17.63 -10.84
C GLN A 65 1.77 -18.84 -9.92
N ILE A 66 3.02 -19.21 -9.61
CA ILE A 66 3.33 -20.29 -8.66
C ILE A 66 2.69 -19.99 -7.30
N GLN A 67 2.93 -18.80 -6.73
CA GLN A 67 2.32 -18.40 -5.46
C GLN A 67 0.78 -18.48 -5.49
N ASN A 68 0.17 -18.03 -6.59
CA ASN A 68 -1.28 -18.08 -6.76
C ASN A 68 -1.84 -19.50 -6.86
N LEU A 69 -1.12 -20.42 -7.52
CA LEU A 69 -1.51 -21.83 -7.62
C LEU A 69 -1.46 -22.53 -6.26
N PHE A 70 -0.42 -22.27 -5.45
CA PHE A 70 -0.26 -22.88 -4.13
C PHE A 70 -1.07 -22.19 -3.01
N THR A 71 -1.65 -21.02 -3.26
CA THR A 71 -2.52 -20.34 -2.29
C THR A 71 -3.96 -20.82 -2.42
N LEU A 72 -4.32 -21.87 -1.67
CA LEU A 72 -5.64 -22.51 -1.77
C LEU A 72 -6.71 -21.84 -0.90
N ASN A 73 -6.32 -21.27 0.26
CA ASN A 73 -7.27 -20.61 1.16
C ASN A 73 -7.86 -19.35 0.48
N PRO A 74 -9.19 -19.17 0.44
CA PRO A 74 -9.83 -18.04 -0.24
C PRO A 74 -9.42 -16.66 0.30
N VAL A 75 -9.32 -16.51 1.62
CA VAL A 75 -8.92 -15.25 2.26
C VAL A 75 -7.44 -14.94 1.98
N ALA A 76 -6.58 -15.96 2.09
CA ALA A 76 -5.17 -15.81 1.73
C ALA A 76 -5.00 -15.47 0.24
N LYS A 77 -5.84 -16.04 -0.63
CA LYS A 77 -5.86 -15.75 -2.06
C LYS A 77 -6.28 -14.30 -2.33
N ALA A 78 -7.31 -13.79 -1.66
CA ALA A 78 -7.70 -12.38 -1.78
C ALA A 78 -6.58 -11.44 -1.30
N LYS A 79 -5.96 -11.72 -0.15
CA LYS A 79 -4.78 -10.98 0.34
C LYS A 79 -3.61 -11.01 -0.66
N LEU A 80 -3.37 -12.15 -1.29
CA LEU A 80 -2.31 -12.29 -2.28
C LEU A 80 -2.61 -11.50 -3.56
N LYS A 81 -3.87 -11.51 -4.03
CA LYS A 81 -4.29 -10.71 -5.18
C LYS A 81 -4.14 -9.22 -4.90
N GLU A 82 -4.51 -8.79 -3.70
CA GLU A 82 -4.36 -7.39 -3.29
C GLU A 82 -2.90 -6.97 -3.29
N LYS A 83 -2.04 -7.76 -2.65
CA LYS A 83 -0.58 -7.57 -2.70
C LYS A 83 -0.07 -7.41 -4.14
N PHE A 84 -0.50 -8.27 -5.06
CA PHE A 84 -0.08 -8.18 -6.46
C PHE A 84 -0.66 -6.98 -7.20
N ALA A 85 -1.81 -6.43 -6.80
CA ALA A 85 -2.34 -5.19 -7.37
C ALA A 85 -1.53 -3.99 -6.88
N SER A 86 -1.28 -3.90 -5.57
CA SER A 86 -0.45 -2.86 -4.96
C SER A 86 0.97 -2.84 -5.54
N GLU A 87 1.61 -4.01 -5.69
CA GLU A 87 2.93 -4.09 -6.33
C GLU A 87 2.92 -3.54 -7.77
N LYS A 88 1.88 -3.84 -8.55
CA LYS A 88 1.75 -3.35 -9.94
C LYS A 88 1.49 -1.85 -9.98
N LEU A 89 0.75 -1.30 -9.01
CA LEU A 89 0.56 0.15 -8.89
C LEU A 89 1.88 0.86 -8.59
N ILE A 90 2.70 0.31 -7.68
CA ILE A 90 4.03 0.86 -7.40
C ILE A 90 4.97 0.71 -8.61
N GLU A 91 4.88 -0.40 -9.35
CA GLU A 91 5.60 -0.53 -10.63
C GLU A 91 5.20 0.57 -11.61
N LEU A 92 3.89 0.82 -11.79
CA LEU A 92 3.38 1.90 -12.63
C LEU A 92 3.90 3.27 -12.17
N LYS A 93 3.81 3.57 -10.88
CA LYS A 93 4.35 4.80 -10.28
C LYS A 93 5.82 4.98 -10.65
N LYS A 94 6.65 3.95 -10.46
CA LYS A 94 8.07 3.99 -10.83
C LYS A 94 8.33 4.20 -12.32
N LEU A 95 7.49 3.61 -13.19
CA LEU A 95 7.60 3.82 -14.64
C LEU A 95 7.32 5.28 -15.02
N VAL A 96 6.32 5.90 -14.38
CA VAL A 96 5.97 7.32 -14.56
C VAL A 96 7.09 8.23 -14.03
N GLU A 97 7.56 7.99 -12.80
CA GLU A 97 8.66 8.75 -12.18
C GLU A 97 9.96 8.68 -12.99
N ALA A 98 10.26 7.50 -13.55
CA ALA A 98 11.42 7.29 -14.42
C ALA A 98 11.21 7.81 -15.85
N LYS A 99 10.08 8.49 -16.13
CA LYS A 99 9.72 9.06 -17.44
C LYS A 99 9.89 8.07 -18.59
N LYS A 100 9.46 6.83 -18.37
CA LYS A 100 9.51 5.78 -19.40
C LYS A 100 8.62 6.16 -20.57
N ASN A 101 8.89 5.59 -21.74
CA ASN A 101 8.06 5.87 -22.91
C ASN A 101 6.61 5.44 -22.69
N GLN A 102 5.69 6.10 -23.39
CA GLN A 102 4.25 5.92 -23.26
C GLN A 102 3.82 4.45 -23.31
N LYS A 103 4.32 3.67 -24.28
CA LYS A 103 3.95 2.25 -24.44
C LYS A 103 4.28 1.41 -23.20
N ILE A 104 5.38 1.72 -22.51
CA ILE A 104 5.76 1.02 -21.28
C ILE A 104 4.83 1.41 -20.13
N ILE A 105 4.49 2.69 -20.00
CA ILE A 105 3.56 3.18 -18.97
C ILE A 105 2.17 2.57 -19.19
N GLU A 106 1.68 2.55 -20.42
CA GLU A 106 0.39 1.93 -20.79
C GLU A 106 0.34 0.45 -20.39
N LYS A 107 1.40 -0.32 -20.65
CA LYS A 107 1.51 -1.70 -20.16
C LYS A 107 1.47 -1.78 -18.63
N GLY A 108 2.05 -0.80 -17.94
CA GLY A 108 1.95 -0.67 -16.47
C GLY A 108 0.50 -0.44 -16.00
N ILE A 109 -0.24 0.41 -16.71
CA ILE A 109 -1.67 0.68 -16.44
C ILE A 109 -2.50 -0.58 -16.64
N GLU A 110 -2.35 -1.27 -17.77
CA GLU A 110 -3.05 -2.53 -18.08
C GLU A 110 -2.76 -3.61 -17.02
N ASN A 111 -1.50 -3.74 -16.62
CA ASN A 111 -1.10 -4.66 -15.56
C ASN A 111 -1.81 -4.35 -14.23
N TYR A 112 -1.88 -3.08 -13.84
CA TYR A 112 -2.59 -2.65 -12.63
C TYR A 112 -4.09 -2.92 -12.74
N GLN A 113 -4.74 -2.54 -13.83
CA GLN A 113 -6.17 -2.78 -14.07
C GLN A 113 -6.53 -4.26 -13.95
N LYS A 114 -5.72 -5.14 -14.55
CA LYS A 114 -5.88 -6.59 -14.39
C LYS A 114 -5.69 -7.04 -12.95
N GLY A 115 -4.75 -6.44 -12.22
CA GLY A 115 -4.57 -6.68 -10.79
C GLY A 115 -5.84 -6.42 -9.99
N ILE A 116 -6.47 -5.27 -10.19
CA ILE A 116 -7.72 -4.88 -9.51
C ILE A 116 -8.88 -5.80 -9.89
N GLU A 117 -8.97 -6.23 -11.16
CA GLU A 117 -9.98 -7.22 -11.56
C GLU A 117 -9.81 -8.55 -10.81
N GLU A 118 -8.57 -9.03 -10.67
CA GLU A 118 -8.26 -10.24 -9.91
C GLU A 118 -8.56 -10.08 -8.41
N VAL A 119 -8.37 -8.89 -7.84
CA VAL A 119 -8.75 -8.56 -6.46
C VAL A 119 -10.26 -8.68 -6.29
N LYS A 120 -11.03 -7.97 -7.13
CA LYS A 120 -12.49 -8.03 -7.11
C LYS A 120 -12.99 -9.48 -7.19
N ALA A 121 -12.51 -10.24 -8.17
CA ALA A 121 -12.91 -11.64 -8.35
C ALA A 121 -12.56 -12.55 -7.15
N ALA A 122 -11.55 -12.22 -6.36
CA ALA A 122 -11.21 -12.93 -5.14
C ALA A 122 -12.04 -12.47 -3.94
N VAL A 123 -12.33 -11.18 -3.83
CA VAL A 123 -13.17 -10.57 -2.78
C VAL A 123 -14.62 -11.03 -2.90
N ASP A 124 -15.18 -11.07 -4.11
CA ASP A 124 -16.55 -11.52 -4.35
C ASP A 124 -16.79 -12.96 -3.84
N LYS A 125 -15.75 -13.79 -3.74
CA LYS A 125 -15.84 -15.17 -3.22
C LYS A 125 -15.87 -15.26 -1.70
N ILE A 126 -15.52 -14.18 -0.99
CA ILE A 126 -15.37 -14.19 0.46
C ILE A 126 -16.22 -13.12 1.16
N LYS A 127 -16.68 -12.07 0.47
CA LYS A 127 -17.31 -10.89 1.10
C LYS A 127 -18.54 -11.21 1.94
N GLU A 128 -19.35 -12.17 1.52
CA GLU A 128 -20.55 -12.62 2.25
C GLU A 128 -20.24 -13.30 3.60
N LYS A 129 -18.98 -13.70 3.82
CA LYS A 129 -18.54 -14.39 5.06
C LYS A 129 -17.97 -13.43 6.11
N ALA A 130 -18.09 -12.12 5.91
CA ALA A 130 -17.49 -11.12 6.79
C ALA A 130 -18.04 -11.18 8.23
N GLU A 131 -19.35 -11.40 8.39
CA GLU A 131 -20.01 -11.47 9.70
C GLU A 131 -19.64 -12.73 10.48
N GLU A 132 -19.42 -13.84 9.77
CA GLU A 132 -19.14 -15.15 10.36
C GLU A 132 -17.63 -15.40 10.56
N ASN A 133 -16.78 -14.66 9.86
CA ASN A 133 -15.34 -14.88 9.85
C ASN A 133 -14.59 -13.57 10.09
N THR A 134 -14.07 -13.42 11.31
CA THR A 134 -13.30 -12.24 11.73
C THR A 134 -12.09 -11.95 10.85
N GLN A 135 -11.47 -12.97 10.24
CA GLN A 135 -10.34 -12.76 9.32
C GLN A 135 -10.77 -12.18 7.98
N VAL A 136 -11.99 -12.47 7.53
CA VAL A 136 -12.60 -11.87 6.34
C VAL A 136 -12.92 -10.41 6.63
N GLY A 137 -13.65 -10.12 7.73
CA GLY A 137 -13.97 -8.75 8.13
C GLY A 137 -12.73 -7.86 8.24
N SER A 138 -11.73 -8.28 9.03
CA SER A 138 -10.46 -7.55 9.15
C SER A 138 -9.68 -7.40 7.84
N PHE A 139 -9.88 -8.30 6.87
CA PHE A 139 -9.27 -8.15 5.55
C PHE A 139 -9.99 -7.08 4.72
N LEU A 140 -11.33 -7.09 4.71
CA LEU A 140 -12.12 -6.09 3.99
C LEU A 140 -11.90 -4.68 4.53
N ASP A 141 -11.81 -4.52 5.85
CA ASP A 141 -11.49 -3.23 6.47
C ASP A 141 -10.13 -2.68 5.99
N LYS A 142 -9.13 -3.55 5.92
CA LYS A 142 -7.80 -3.18 5.39
C LYS A 142 -7.85 -2.91 3.90
N LEU A 143 -8.65 -3.67 3.15
CA LEU A 143 -8.80 -3.50 1.71
C LEU A 143 -9.34 -2.10 1.38
N VAL A 144 -10.30 -1.58 2.15
CA VAL A 144 -10.82 -0.20 2.01
C VAL A 144 -9.71 0.83 2.11
N GLN A 145 -8.85 0.69 3.12
CA GLN A 145 -7.72 1.60 3.32
C GLN A 145 -6.77 1.54 2.12
N GLN A 146 -6.45 0.33 1.65
CA GLN A 146 -5.57 0.11 0.51
C GLN A 146 -6.13 0.67 -0.81
N GLN A 147 -7.43 0.46 -1.09
CA GLN A 147 -8.05 1.02 -2.29
C GLN A 147 -8.11 2.56 -2.23
N THR A 148 -8.28 3.15 -1.04
CA THR A 148 -8.18 4.62 -0.88
C THR A 148 -6.78 5.12 -1.27
N LEU A 149 -5.72 4.44 -0.82
CA LEU A 149 -4.34 4.78 -1.21
C LEU A 149 -4.11 4.58 -2.71
N HIS A 150 -4.67 3.54 -3.30
CA HIS A 150 -4.60 3.32 -4.75
C HIS A 150 -5.21 4.48 -5.54
N GLN A 151 -6.37 5.00 -5.12
CA GLN A 151 -7.01 6.17 -5.72
C GLN A 151 -6.11 7.41 -5.66
N GLN A 152 -5.52 7.68 -4.48
CA GLN A 152 -4.63 8.81 -4.28
C GLN A 152 -3.37 8.73 -5.14
N ILE A 153 -2.76 7.53 -5.27
CA ILE A 153 -1.61 7.32 -6.15
C ILE A 153 -2.00 7.60 -7.60
N LEU A 154 -3.09 7.01 -8.12
CA LEU A 154 -3.51 7.21 -9.51
C LEU A 154 -3.78 8.69 -9.82
N GLN A 155 -4.49 9.38 -8.92
CA GLN A 155 -4.72 10.83 -9.03
C GLN A 155 -3.41 11.63 -9.06
N LYS A 156 -2.40 11.22 -8.28
CA LYS A 156 -1.08 11.86 -8.29
C LYS A 156 -0.29 11.56 -9.57
N LEU A 157 -0.48 10.39 -10.19
CA LEU A 157 0.19 10.05 -11.45
C LEU A 157 -0.37 10.82 -12.63
N GLU A 158 -1.66 11.14 -12.63
CA GLU A 158 -2.31 11.95 -13.66
C GLU A 158 -1.62 13.30 -13.90
N THR A 159 -1.13 13.95 -12.83
CA THR A 159 -0.46 15.26 -12.94
C THR A 159 0.98 15.17 -13.48
N GLN A 160 1.51 13.96 -13.67
CA GLN A 160 2.91 13.70 -14.02
C GLN A 160 3.10 13.10 -15.40
N VAL A 161 2.02 12.87 -16.16
CA VAL A 161 2.04 12.20 -17.45
C VAL A 161 1.54 13.09 -18.58
N SER A 162 1.76 12.67 -19.83
CA SER A 162 1.21 13.36 -21.00
C SER A 162 -0.32 13.23 -21.07
N THR A 163 -1.00 14.12 -21.81
CA THR A 163 -2.47 14.11 -21.98
C THR A 163 -3.01 12.74 -22.41
N THR A 164 -2.36 12.06 -23.36
CA THR A 164 -2.80 10.72 -23.80
C THR A 164 -2.65 9.66 -22.71
N THR A 165 -1.63 9.76 -21.86
CA THR A 165 -1.44 8.82 -20.76
C THR A 165 -2.36 9.16 -19.58
N PHE A 166 -2.63 10.46 -19.37
CA PHE A 166 -3.57 10.96 -18.39
C PHE A 166 -4.95 10.33 -18.58
N GLU A 167 -5.49 10.32 -19.80
CA GLU A 167 -6.79 9.72 -20.10
C GLU A 167 -6.86 8.25 -19.69
N LYS A 168 -5.78 7.49 -19.94
CA LYS A 168 -5.69 6.08 -19.56
C LYS A 168 -5.55 5.85 -18.05
N ILE A 169 -4.83 6.72 -17.34
CA ILE A 169 -4.74 6.64 -15.88
C ILE A 169 -6.10 7.02 -15.26
N GLN A 170 -6.76 8.04 -15.81
CA GLN A 170 -8.11 8.43 -15.39
C GLN A 170 -9.09 7.27 -15.61
N GLU A 171 -9.09 6.62 -16.77
CA GLU A 171 -9.92 5.44 -17.04
C GLU A 171 -9.62 4.31 -16.03
N ALA A 172 -8.35 4.02 -15.76
CA ALA A 172 -7.96 3.02 -14.78
C ALA A 172 -8.42 3.38 -13.35
N ARG A 173 -8.45 4.67 -13.01
CA ARG A 173 -8.96 5.18 -11.74
C ARG A 173 -10.47 5.04 -11.64
N GLU A 174 -11.21 5.39 -12.69
CA GLU A 174 -12.68 5.27 -12.76
C GLU A 174 -13.11 3.81 -12.69
N GLN A 175 -12.49 2.92 -13.47
CA GLN A 175 -12.73 1.47 -13.37
C GLN A 175 -12.41 0.91 -11.99
N HIS A 176 -11.36 1.42 -11.35
CA HIS A 176 -11.03 1.04 -9.99
C HIS A 176 -12.11 1.51 -8.99
N LEU A 177 -12.64 2.73 -9.12
CA LEU A 177 -13.75 3.22 -8.28
C LEU A 177 -15.02 2.37 -8.46
N GLU A 178 -15.39 2.08 -9.71
CA GLU A 178 -16.55 1.25 -10.03
C GLU A 178 -16.43 -0.13 -9.36
N ARG A 179 -15.31 -0.83 -9.59
CA ARG A 179 -15.07 -2.16 -9.02
C ARG A 179 -14.98 -2.14 -7.50
N PHE A 180 -14.39 -1.09 -6.92
CA PHE A 180 -14.32 -0.92 -5.48
C PHE A 180 -15.72 -0.70 -4.88
N GLY A 181 -16.56 0.10 -5.53
CA GLY A 181 -17.95 0.31 -5.11
C GLY A 181 -18.82 -0.95 -5.16
N GLU A 182 -18.53 -1.90 -6.05
CA GLU A 182 -19.27 -3.17 -6.15
C GLU A 182 -18.91 -4.21 -5.07
N ILE A 183 -17.73 -4.09 -4.47
CA ILE A 183 -17.25 -5.04 -3.45
C ILE A 183 -17.47 -4.55 -2.02
N MET A 184 -17.81 -3.27 -1.86
CA MET A 184 -18.19 -2.61 -0.61
C MET A 184 -19.70 -2.62 -0.40
#